data_AF-A0A7X3M7Y9-F1
#
_entry.id   AF-A0A7X3M7Y9-F1
#
_cell.length_a   1.000
_cell.length_b   1.000
_cell.length_c   1.000
_cell.angle_alpha   90.00
_cell.angle_beta   90.00
_cell.angle_gamma   90.00
#
_symmetry.space_group_name_H-M   'P 1'
#
loop_
_entity.id
_entity.type
_entity.pdbx_description
1 polymer ?
#
loop_
_entity_poly.entity_id
_entity_poly.type
_entity_poly.pdbx_seq_one_letter_code
_entity_poly.pdbx_strand_id
1 'polypeptide(L)' 'MTSQLTEKQKATLWQQRRMASYQASCRLAGYVLSDISAEQHEERLESLRRQYGG' A
#
# COMPACT_ATOMS: atom_id res chain seq x y z
N MET A 1 -18.78 18.82 -20.11
CA MET A 1 -17.46 18.17 -20.34
C MET A 1 -17.37 16.98 -19.41
N THR A 2 -17.69 15.78 -19.90
CA THR A 2 -17.58 14.54 -19.11
C THR A 2 -16.11 14.14 -19.05
N SER A 3 -15.38 14.66 -18.06
CA SER A 3 -13.98 14.32 -17.80
C SER A 3 -13.88 12.90 -17.21
N GLN A 4 -14.12 11.89 -18.05
CA GLN A 4 -13.94 10.50 -17.66
C GLN A 4 -12.46 10.16 -17.74
N LEU A 5 -11.89 9.74 -16.60
CA LEU A 5 -10.50 9.30 -16.55
C LEU A 5 -10.33 8.02 -17.38
N THR A 6 -9.27 7.98 -18.18
CA THR A 6 -8.80 6.75 -18.82
C THR A 6 -8.35 5.73 -17.78
N GLU A 7 -8.32 4.45 -18.14
CA GLU A 7 -7.84 3.39 -17.25
C GLU A 7 -6.40 3.62 -16.78
N LYS A 8 -5.53 4.14 -17.65
CA LYS A 8 -4.16 4.50 -17.27
C LYS A 8 -4.13 5.58 -16.20
N GLN A 9 -4.95 6.62 -16.34
CA GLN A 9 -5.04 7.69 -15.35
C GLN A 9 -5.60 7.17 -14.01
N LYS A 10 -6.59 6.27 -14.03
CA LYS A 10 -7.10 5.62 -12.80
C LYS A 10 -6.01 4.81 -12.10
N ALA A 11 -5.27 4.00 -12.85
CA ALA A 11 -4.17 3.20 -12.31
C ALA A 11 -3.06 4.09 -11.70
N THR A 12 -2.68 5.18 -12.38
CA THR A 12 -1.71 6.15 -11.85
C THR A 12 -2.22 6.80 -10.57
N LEU A 13 -3.49 7.24 -10.54
CA LEU A 13 -4.09 7.85 -9.36
C LEU A 13 -4.15 6.87 -8.18
N TRP A 14 -4.48 5.61 -8.43
CA TRP A 14 -4.42 4.55 -7.43
C TRP A 14 -3.02 4.43 -6.85
N GLN A 15 -1.99 4.33 -7.71
CA GLN A 15 -0.60 4.11 -7.29
C GLN A 15 -0.09 5.24 -6.39
N GLN A 16 -0.49 6.47 -6.68
CA GLN A 16 -0.15 7.64 -5.88
C GLN A 16 -0.83 7.64 -4.50
N ARG A 17 -2.05 7.11 -4.39
CA ARG A 17 -2.87 7.23 -3.17
C ARG A 17 -2.84 6.01 -2.26
N ARG A 18 -2.51 4.84 -2.78
CA ARG A 18 -2.67 3.56 -2.07
C ARG A 18 -2.06 3.47 -0.69
N MET A 19 -0.82 3.94 -0.52
CA MET A 19 -0.12 3.86 0.76
C MET A 19 -0.74 4.79 1.80
N ALA A 20 -1.09 6.02 1.39
CA ALA A 20 -1.76 6.97 2.26
C ALA A 20 -3.15 6.46 2.67
N SER A 21 -3.92 5.89 1.73
CA SER A 21 -5.21 5.27 2.03
C SER A 21 -5.06 4.08 2.98
N TYR A 22 -4.09 3.19 2.74
CA TYR A 22 -3.84 2.05 3.62
C TYR A 22 -3.46 2.50 5.03
N GLN A 23 -2.56 3.48 5.16
CA GLN A 23 -2.18 4.06 6.46
C GLN A 23 -3.36 4.69 7.20
N ALA A 24 -4.21 5.45 6.50
CA ALA A 24 -5.42 6.00 7.09
C ALA A 24 -6.36 4.90 7.60
N SER A 25 -6.57 3.84 6.81
CA SER A 25 -7.37 2.69 7.21
C SER A 25 -6.79 1.96 8.43
N CYS A 26 -5.47 1.78 8.50
CA CYS A 26 -4.80 1.21 9.67
C CYS A 26 -5.06 2.05 10.93
N ARG A 27 -4.96 3.39 10.84
CA ARG A 27 -5.25 4.28 11.97
C ARG A 27 -6.70 4.16 12.44
N LEU A 28 -7.65 4.04 11.52
CA LEU A 28 -9.07 3.82 11.87
C LEU A 28 -9.29 2.49 12.60
N ALA A 29 -8.50 1.47 12.27
CA ALA A 29 -8.52 0.17 12.95
C ALA A 29 -7.62 0.12 14.21
N GLY A 30 -7.03 1.25 14.63
CA GLY A 30 -6.16 1.33 15.81
C GLY A 30 -4.74 0.78 15.63
N TYR A 31 -4.32 0.51 14.39
CA TYR A 31 -2.97 0.03 14.09
C TYR A 31 -1.99 1.18 13.85
N VAL A 32 -0.75 1.01 14.32
CA VAL A 32 0.38 1.88 14.01
C VAL A 32 1.27 1.19 12.98
N LEU A 33 1.48 1.84 11.83
CA LEU A 33 2.35 1.30 10.79
C LEU A 33 3.82 1.55 11.11
N SER A 34 4.64 0.55 10.83
CA SER A 34 6.09 0.66 10.82
C SER A 34 6.57 1.46 9.61
N ASP A 35 7.50 2.39 9.80
CA ASP A 35 8.19 3.06 8.69
C ASP A 35 9.24 2.10 8.09
N ILE A 36 8.86 1.41 7.02
CA ILE A 36 9.77 0.56 6.23
C ILE A 36 9.88 1.16 4.83
N SER A 37 11.12 1.35 4.36
CA SER A 37 11.39 1.85 3.01
C SER A 37 10.78 0.93 1.96
N ALA A 38 10.20 1.50 0.91
CA ALA A 38 9.56 0.76 -0.18
C ALA A 38 10.50 -0.28 -0.83
N GLU A 39 11.80 0.01 -0.88
CA GLU A 39 12.83 -0.86 -1.43
C GLU A 39 12.99 -2.17 -0.62
N GLN A 40 12.59 -2.16 0.65
CA GLN A 40 12.74 -3.28 1.57
C GLN A 40 11.44 -4.09 1.73
N HIS A 41 10.35 -3.70 1.07
CA HIS A 41 9.04 -4.32 1.26
C HIS A 41 9.04 -5.80 0.90
N GLU A 42 9.64 -6.18 -0.23
CA GLU A 42 9.61 -7.58 -0.69
C GLU A 42 10.49 -8.47 0.20
N GLU A 43 11.70 -8.02 0.54
CA GLU A 43 12.59 -8.74 1.47
C GLU A 43 11.93 -8.91 2.84
N ARG A 44 11.27 -7.86 3.34
CA ARG A 44 10.54 -7.94 4.62
C ARG A 44 9.38 -8.93 4.55
N LEU A 45 8.61 -8.91 3.46
CA LEU A 45 7.52 -9.86 3.26
C LEU A 45 8.03 -11.29 3.16
N GLU A 46 9.13 -11.53 2.46
CA GLU A 46 9.75 -12.85 2.37
C GLU A 46 10.22 -13.35 3.74
N SER A 47 10.88 -12.49 4.52
CA SER A 47 11.27 -12.78 5.90
C SER A 47 10.07 -13.16 6.77
N LEU A 48 8.97 -12.40 6.70
CA LEU A 48 7.75 -12.68 7.46
C LEU A 48 7.07 -13.98 7.03
N ARG A 49 7.01 -14.27 5.73
CA ARG A 49 6.48 -15.54 5.20
C ARG A 49 7.27 -16.73 5.74
N ARG A 50 8.61 -16.65 5.79
CA ARG A 50 9.45 -17.72 6.37
C ARG A 50 9.24 -17.87 7.88
N GLN A 51 9.01 -16.78 8.59
CA GLN A 51 8.86 -16.79 10.05
C GLN A 51 7.51 -17.37 10.50
N TYR A 52 6.43 -17.11 9.74
CA TYR A 52 5.05 -17.42 10.16
C TYR A 52 4.30 -18.38 9.23
N GLY A 53 4.84 -18.72 8.06
CA GLY A 53 4.16 -19.50 7.02
C GLY A 53 4.35 -21.01 7.11
N GLY A 54 4.31 -21.57 8.33
CA GLY A 54 4.35 -23.02 8.56
C GLY A 54 3.19 -23.77 7.92
#